data_AF-A0A286URN1-F1
#
_entry.id   AF-A0A286URN1-F1
#
_cell.length_a   1.000
_cell.length_b   1.000
_cell.length_c   1.000
_cell.angle_alpha   90.00
_cell.angle_beta   90.00
_cell.angle_gamma   90.00
#
_symmetry.space_group_name_H-M   'P 1'
#
loop_
_entity.id
_entity.type
_entity.pdbx_description
1 polymer ?
#
loop_
_entity_poly.entity_id
_entity_poly.type
_entity_poly.pdbx_seq_one_letter_code
_entity_poly.pdbx_strand_id
1 'polypeptide(L)'
;MSESIESLESSTEASDDGYSSDEELRLAQLEWEENLQQLQLLISVVLMPYIGKWLGRKWAHTIYARYTRLGFTKAFFLGERFS
;
A
#
# COMPACT_ATOMS: atom_id res chain seq x y z
N MET A 1 42.14 -26.06 -0.84
CA MET A 1 42.75 -24.71 -1.02
C MET A 1 41.69 -23.79 -1.64
N SER A 2 40.56 -23.56 -0.96
CA SER A 2 39.42 -22.81 -1.51
C SER A 2 38.94 -21.70 -0.58
N GLU A 3 39.26 -21.76 0.71
CA GLU A 3 38.81 -20.79 1.73
C GLU A 3 39.45 -19.39 1.56
N SER A 4 40.60 -19.30 0.89
CA SER A 4 41.36 -18.04 0.76
C SER A 4 40.85 -17.14 -0.36
N ILE A 5 40.25 -17.69 -1.42
CA ILE A 5 39.72 -16.91 -2.55
C ILE A 5 38.35 -16.30 -2.23
N GLU A 6 37.50 -17.02 -1.47
CA GLU A 6 36.20 -16.52 -1.01
C GLU A 6 36.34 -15.38 0.02
N SER A 7 37.40 -15.42 0.84
CA SER A 7 37.68 -14.36 1.82
C SER A 7 38.24 -13.07 1.19
N LEU A 8 38.88 -13.15 0.02
CA LEU A 8 39.45 -12.02 -0.71
C LEU A 8 38.41 -11.27 -1.56
N GLU A 9 37.42 -12.00 -2.09
CA GLU A 9 36.24 -11.41 -2.71
C GLU A 9 35.52 -10.57 -1.64
N SER A 10 35.13 -11.19 -0.51
CA SER A 10 34.34 -10.56 0.57
C SER A 10 34.97 -9.32 1.22
N SER A 11 36.29 -9.14 1.15
CA SER A 11 37.00 -7.99 1.71
C SER A 11 37.30 -6.89 0.68
N THR A 12 37.21 -7.19 -0.61
CA THR A 12 37.30 -6.20 -1.70
C THR A 12 35.97 -5.47 -1.91
N GLU A 13 34.84 -6.14 -1.67
CA GLU A 13 33.50 -5.56 -1.79
C GLU A 13 33.05 -4.70 -0.60
N ALA A 14 33.81 -4.67 0.51
CA ALA A 14 33.47 -3.87 1.70
C ALA A 14 34.16 -2.47 1.77
N SER A 15 35.07 -2.14 0.84
CA SER A 15 35.92 -0.94 0.95
C SER A 15 35.59 0.20 -0.04
N ASP A 16 34.51 0.09 -0.81
CA ASP A 16 33.99 1.18 -1.69
C ASP A 16 32.57 1.64 -1.30
N ASP A 17 32.13 1.32 -0.08
CA ASP A 17 30.73 1.45 0.33
C ASP A 17 30.30 2.88 0.73
N GLY A 18 31.22 3.86 0.72
CA GLY A 18 30.92 5.23 1.16
C GLY A 18 30.51 6.21 0.05
N TYR A 19 30.96 5.95 -1.19
CA TYR A 19 30.63 6.77 -2.36
C TYR A 19 29.85 5.98 -3.42
N SER A 20 29.99 4.64 -3.46
CA SER A 20 29.21 3.75 -4.33
C SER A 20 27.79 3.49 -3.81
N SER A 21 27.58 3.37 -2.49
CA SER A 21 26.25 3.09 -1.91
C SER A 21 25.19 4.15 -2.26
N ASP A 22 25.56 5.43 -2.34
CA ASP A 22 24.62 6.50 -2.73
C ASP A 22 24.24 6.44 -4.22
N GLU A 23 25.17 5.99 -5.07
CA GLU A 23 24.93 5.77 -6.51
C GLU A 23 24.10 4.49 -6.74
N GLU A 24 24.43 3.40 -6.05
CA GLU A 24 23.66 2.16 -6.06
C GLU A 24 22.24 2.35 -5.50
N LEU A 25 22.06 3.12 -4.43
CA LEU A 25 20.72 3.50 -3.93
C LEU A 25 19.94 4.28 -4.98
N ARG A 26 20.59 5.19 -5.70
CA ARG A 26 19.94 5.96 -6.79
C ARG A 26 19.57 5.08 -7.98
N LEU A 27 20.44 4.14 -8.36
CA LEU A 27 20.17 3.16 -9.42
C LEU A 27 19.04 2.21 -9.02
N ALA A 28 19.06 1.67 -7.80
CA ALA A 28 18.01 0.82 -7.27
C ALA A 28 16.67 1.57 -7.17
N GLN A 29 16.68 2.86 -6.82
CA GLN A 29 15.48 3.69 -6.78
C GLN A 29 14.89 3.90 -8.17
N LEU A 30 15.73 4.14 -9.19
CA LEU A 30 15.33 4.25 -10.59
C LEU A 30 14.73 2.94 -11.11
N GLU A 31 15.41 1.82 -10.89
CA GLU A 31 14.92 0.48 -11.27
C GLU A 31 13.62 0.12 -10.54
N TRP A 32 13.47 0.56 -9.29
CA TRP A 32 12.25 0.34 -8.52
C TRP A 32 11.07 1.15 -9.04
N GLU A 33 11.29 2.41 -9.46
CA GLU A 33 10.25 3.24 -10.07
C GLU A 33 9.76 2.67 -11.41
N GLU A 34 10.67 2.15 -12.23
CA GLU A 34 10.33 1.48 -13.50
C GLU A 34 9.49 0.22 -13.27
N ASN A 35 9.83 -0.59 -12.26
CA ASN A 35 9.05 -1.77 -11.88
C ASN A 35 7.71 -1.40 -11.22
N LEU A 36 7.63 -0.30 -10.45
CA LEU A 36 6.41 0.15 -9.79
C LEU A 36 5.31 0.57 -10.78
N GLN A 37 5.67 1.24 -11.87
CA GLN A 37 4.69 1.66 -12.88
C GLN A 37 4.02 0.44 -13.52
N GLN A 38 4.78 -0.64 -13.75
CA GLN A 38 4.26 -1.89 -14.29
C GLN A 38 3.36 -2.61 -13.28
N LEU A 39 3.81 -2.67 -12.01
CA LEU A 39 3.03 -3.24 -10.93
C LEU A 39 1.72 -2.46 -10.71
N GLN A 40 1.70 -1.15 -10.94
CA GLN A 40 0.48 -0.34 -10.79
C GLN A 40 -0.63 -0.77 -11.77
N LEU A 41 -0.27 -1.17 -12.99
CA LEU A 41 -1.22 -1.71 -13.98
C LEU A 41 -1.79 -3.06 -13.53
N LEU A 42 -0.93 -3.98 -13.09
CA LEU A 42 -1.35 -5.29 -12.56
C LEU A 42 -2.19 -5.15 -11.29
N ILE A 43 -1.76 -4.28 -10.37
CA ILE A 43 -2.49 -3.93 -9.17
C ILE A 43 -3.82 -3.31 -9.56
N SER A 44 -3.93 -2.42 -10.54
CA SER A 44 -5.24 -1.87 -10.93
C SER A 44 -6.20 -2.93 -11.47
N VAL A 45 -5.72 -3.86 -12.30
CA VAL A 45 -6.51 -4.93 -12.91
C VAL A 45 -6.97 -5.96 -11.88
N VAL A 46 -6.18 -6.22 -10.85
CA VAL A 46 -6.55 -7.15 -9.76
C VAL A 46 -7.31 -6.43 -8.65
N LEU A 47 -6.86 -5.25 -8.23
CA LEU A 47 -7.42 -4.52 -7.11
C LEU A 47 -8.81 -3.98 -7.44
N MET A 48 -9.05 -3.47 -8.66
CA MET A 48 -10.36 -2.96 -9.07
C MET A 48 -11.50 -3.99 -8.93
N PRO A 49 -11.41 -5.22 -9.48
CA PRO A 49 -12.47 -6.21 -9.32
C PRO A 49 -12.59 -6.73 -7.88
N TYR A 50 -11.49 -6.83 -7.12
CA TYR A 50 -11.53 -7.31 -5.73
C TYR A 50 -12.13 -6.27 -4.77
N ILE A 51 -11.72 -5.01 -4.89
CA ILE A 51 -12.33 -3.88 -4.16
C ILE A 51 -13.80 -3.78 -4.54
N GLY A 52 -14.16 -3.88 -5.83
CA GLY A 52 -15.56 -3.84 -6.26
C GLY A 52 -16.43 -4.90 -5.59
N LYS A 53 -15.97 -6.16 -5.54
CA LYS A 53 -16.69 -7.26 -4.87
C LYS A 53 -16.79 -7.08 -3.36
N TRP A 54 -15.75 -6.52 -2.73
CA TRP A 54 -15.70 -6.32 -1.28
C TRP A 54 -16.52 -5.09 -0.85
N LEU A 55 -16.46 -4.00 -1.62
CA LEU A 55 -17.24 -2.80 -1.40
C LEU A 55 -18.74 -3.07 -1.56
N GLY A 56 -19.15 -3.76 -2.62
CA GLY A 56 -20.57 -4.00 -2.90
C GLY A 56 -21.33 -4.69 -1.75
N ARG A 57 -20.75 -5.71 -1.10
CA ARG A 57 -21.43 -6.47 -0.03
C ARG A 57 -21.26 -5.85 1.35
N LYS A 58 -20.08 -5.33 1.70
CA LYS A 58 -19.83 -4.81 3.05
C LYS A 58 -20.19 -3.34 3.21
N TRP A 59 -20.09 -2.52 2.16
CA TRP A 59 -20.34 -1.09 2.27
C TRP A 59 -21.80 -0.72 2.05
N ALA A 60 -22.60 -1.51 1.34
CA ALA A 60 -24.04 -1.24 1.21
C ALA A 60 -24.72 -1.20 2.58
N HIS A 61 -24.53 -2.23 3.41
CA HIS A 61 -25.07 -2.25 4.77
C HIS A 61 -24.39 -1.23 5.70
N THR A 62 -23.08 -1.04 5.57
CA THR A 62 -22.34 -0.12 6.45
C THR A 62 -22.69 1.34 6.16
N ILE A 63 -22.79 1.76 4.89
CA ILE A 63 -23.19 3.11 4.49
C ILE A 63 -24.66 3.33 4.85
N TYR A 64 -25.55 2.38 4.57
CA TYR A 64 -26.96 2.51 4.96
C TYR A 64 -27.14 2.59 6.47
N ALA A 65 -26.48 1.72 7.25
CA ALA A 65 -26.51 1.76 8.71
C ALA A 65 -25.89 3.05 9.27
N ARG A 66 -24.84 3.57 8.63
CA ARG A 66 -24.17 4.81 9.06
C ARG A 66 -24.96 6.05 8.65
N TYR A 67 -25.60 6.04 7.49
CA TYR A 67 -26.52 7.08 7.02
C TYR A 67 -27.78 7.16 7.89
N THR A 68 -28.40 6.02 8.17
CA THR A 68 -29.55 5.94 9.09
C THR A 68 -29.17 6.34 10.52
N ARG A 69 -27.98 5.94 11.00
CA ARG A 69 -27.47 6.34 12.33
C ARG A 69 -27.13 7.84 12.42
N LEU A 70 -26.63 8.45 11.34
CA LEU A 70 -26.38 9.90 11.29
C LEU A 70 -27.68 10.72 11.12
N GLY A 71 -28.73 10.13 10.53
CA GLY A 71 -30.08 10.73 10.44
C GLY A 71 -30.94 10.57 11.71
N PHE A 72 -30.62 9.61 12.58
CA PHE A 72 -31.40 9.28 13.78
C PHE A 72 -31.45 10.42 14.81
N THR A 73 -30.46 11.30 14.84
CA THR A 73 -30.44 12.46 15.74
C THR A 73 -31.51 13.49 15.39
N LYS A 74 -32.00 13.54 14.13
CA LYS A 74 -33.12 14.42 13.75
C LYS A 74 -34.48 13.84 14.14
N ALA A 75 -34.63 12.52 14.07
CA ALA A 75 -35.87 11.84 14.47
C ALA A 75 -36.11 11.94 15.99
N PHE A 76 -35.03 11.91 16.79
CA PHE A 76 -35.12 12.10 18.24
C PHE A 76 -35.52 13.52 18.65
N PHE A 77 -35.19 14.54 17.86
CA PHE A 77 -35.46 15.96 18.20
C PHE A 77 -36.80 16.49 17.67
N LEU A 78 -37.53 15.73 16.85
CA LEU A 78 -38.79 16.15 16.22
C LEU A 78 -40.01 15.33 16.71
N GLY A 79 -39.83 14.55 17.79
CA GLY A 79 -40.82 13.58 18.29
C GLY A 79 -41.63 13.99 19.53
N GLU A 80 -41.29 15.07 20.22
CA GLU A 80 -42.11 15.60 21.32
C GLU A 80 -42.55 17.02 20.99
N ARG A 81 -43.74 17.17 20.38
CA ARG A 81 -44.54 18.43 20.44
C ARG A 81 -45.94 18.29 19.86
N PHE A 82 -46.63 17.14 19.97
CA PHE A 82 -48.10 17.14 19.82
C PHE A 82 -48.77 16.12 20.76
N SER A 83 -49.63 16.69 21.61
CA SER A 83 -50.53 16.11 22.62
C SER A 83 -49.96 15.77 23.99
#